data_AF-A0A9D4F885-F1
#
_entry.id   AF-A0A9D4F885-F1
#
_cell.length_a   1.000
_cell.length_b   1.000
_cell.length_c   1.000
_cell.angle_alpha   90.00
_cell.angle_beta   90.00
_cell.angle_gamma   90.00
#
_symmetry.space_group_name_H-M   'P 1'
#
loop_
_entity.id
_entity.type
_entity.pdbx_description
1 polymer ?
#
loop_
_entity_poly.entity_id
_entity_poly.type
_entity_poly.pdbx_seq_one_letter_code
_entity_poly.pdbx_strand_id
1 'polypeptide(L)'
;MYCSDHSQLCCSTCVEIDDRLCFQVTQLSEAAKEKSADLNNLSVRTKFTLSRMKQFQIYQEDRMKSLKVSYHEHEKRIVDGMRLNLTSSSEMCRQHSE
;
A
#
# COMPACT_ATOMS: atom_id res chain seq x y z
N MET A 1 13.13 21.60 -32.32
CA MET A 1 12.92 22.32 -31.04
C MET A 1 11.74 21.67 -30.31
N TYR A 2 11.65 21.78 -28.99
CA TYR A 2 10.48 21.34 -28.24
C TYR A 2 9.69 22.57 -27.79
N CYS A 3 8.38 22.57 -28.06
CA CYS A 3 7.47 23.62 -27.63
C CYS A 3 6.76 23.18 -26.35
N SER A 4 7.05 23.83 -25.22
CA SER A 4 6.48 23.46 -23.92
C SER A 4 4.97 23.75 -23.85
N ASP A 5 4.52 24.88 -24.40
CA ASP A 5 3.12 25.33 -24.34
C ASP A 5 2.16 24.35 -25.03
N HIS A 6 2.64 23.70 -26.10
CA HIS A 6 1.86 22.75 -26.90
C HIS A 6 2.26 21.29 -26.65
N SER A 7 3.28 21.05 -25.83
CA SER A 7 3.88 19.72 -25.60
C SER A 7 4.21 18.95 -26.89
N GLN A 8 4.74 19.64 -27.90
CA GLN A 8 4.97 19.10 -29.25
C GLN A 8 6.34 19.47 -29.80
N LEU A 9 6.82 18.69 -30.77
CA LEU A 9 8.02 18.98 -31.53
C LEU A 9 7.73 20.01 -32.61
N CYS A 10 8.54 21.05 -32.68
CA CYS A 10 8.42 22.10 -33.68
C CYS A 10 9.73 22.25 -34.47
N CYS A 11 9.59 22.53 -35.77
CA CYS A 11 10.68 22.97 -36.62
C CYS A 11 11.04 24.44 -36.30
N SER A 12 12.25 24.91 -36.62
CA SER A 12 12.67 26.30 -36.35
C SER A 12 11.77 27.32 -37.06
N THR A 13 11.41 27.04 -38.31
CA THR A 13 10.50 27.88 -39.12
C THR A 13 9.07 27.90 -38.56
N CYS A 14 8.66 26.84 -37.87
CA CYS A 14 7.35 26.67 -37.25
C CYS A 14 7.20 27.50 -35.96
N VAL A 15 8.31 27.98 -35.40
CA VAL A 15 8.32 28.88 -34.23
C VAL A 15 8.03 30.32 -34.64
N GLU A 16 8.32 30.68 -35.90
CA GLU A 16 8.31 32.07 -36.38
C GLU A 16 7.07 32.42 -37.23
N ILE A 17 6.35 31.43 -37.79
CA ILE A 17 5.23 31.67 -38.71
C ILE A 17 3.87 31.39 -38.04
N ASP A 18 3.15 32.48 -37.75
CA ASP A 18 1.71 32.68 -37.52
C ASP A 18 0.93 31.87 -36.44
N ASP A 19 0.15 32.63 -35.66
CA ASP A 19 -0.98 32.29 -34.77
C ASP A 19 -0.85 31.20 -33.68
N ARG A 20 0.27 30.48 -33.61
CA ARG A 20 0.61 29.60 -32.47
C ARG A 20 2.00 29.91 -31.94
N LEU A 21 2.17 31.13 -31.45
CA LEU A 21 3.38 31.55 -30.75
C LEU A 21 3.70 30.53 -29.64
N CYS A 22 4.78 29.78 -29.84
CA CYS A 22 5.36 29.00 -28.78
C CYS A 22 6.29 29.91 -28.00
N PHE A 23 5.87 30.34 -26.82
CA PHE A 23 6.61 31.29 -26.00
C PHE A 23 7.74 30.59 -25.24
N GLN A 24 7.59 29.30 -24.98
CA GLN A 24 8.61 28.47 -24.33
C GLN A 24 9.13 27.38 -25.26
N VAL A 25 10.25 27.69 -25.91
CA VAL A 25 10.95 26.76 -26.80
C VAL A 25 12.28 26.34 -26.17
N THR A 26 12.48 25.04 -26.00
CA THR A 26 13.73 24.47 -25.49
C THR A 26 14.40 23.60 -26.54
N GLN A 27 15.71 23.40 -26.40
CA GLN A 27 16.40 22.42 -27.24
C GLN A 27 15.85 21.03 -26.92
N LEU A 28 15.62 20.23 -27.97
CA LEU A 28 15.07 18.89 -27.81
C LEU A 28 15.94 18.01 -26.90
N SER A 29 17.26 18.18 -26.97
CA SER A 29 18.24 17.48 -26.14
C SER A 29 18.09 17.80 -24.65
N GLU A 30 17.75 19.05 -24.31
CA GLU A 30 17.55 19.50 -22.92
C GLU A 30 16.21 19.02 -22.38
N ALA A 31 15.13 19.20 -23.16
CA ALA A 31 13.81 18.69 -22.81
C ALA A 31 13.81 17.16 -22.63
N ALA A 32 14.54 16.43 -23.48
CA ALA A 32 14.68 14.98 -23.37
C ALA A 32 15.46 14.56 -22.11
N LYS A 33 16.51 15.30 -21.73
CA LYS A 33 17.26 15.04 -20.49
C LYS A 33 16.40 15.27 -19.26
N GLU A 34 15.65 16.36 -19.22
CA GLU A 34 14.74 16.68 -18.11
C GLU A 34 13.64 15.62 -17.98
N LYS A 35 12.97 15.26 -19.09
CA LYS A 35 11.97 14.18 -19.09
C LYS A 35 12.55 12.83 -18.70
N SER A 36 13.78 12.51 -19.10
CA SER A 36 14.45 11.29 -18.67
C SER A 36 14.74 11.29 -17.16
N ALA A 37 15.13 12.43 -16.59
CA ALA A 37 15.35 12.56 -15.15
C ALA A 37 14.04 12.39 -14.37
N ASP A 38 12.95 13.00 -14.84
CA ASP A 38 11.62 12.84 -14.26
C ASP A 38 11.14 11.38 -14.25
N LEU A 39 11.31 10.67 -15.37
CA LEU A 39 10.95 9.25 -15.47
C LEU A 39 11.78 8.38 -14.53
N ASN A 40 13.08 8.68 -14.37
CA ASN A 40 13.94 7.98 -13.41
C ASN A 40 13.48 8.23 -11.97
N ASN A 41 13.19 9.49 -11.63
CA ASN A 41 12.67 9.87 -10.30
C ASN A 41 11.33 9.19 -10.01
N LEU A 42 10.42 9.16 -10.99
CA LEU A 42 9.13 8.47 -10.89
C LEU A 42 9.31 6.96 -10.68
N SER A 43 10.23 6.34 -11.43
CA SER A 43 10.57 4.91 -11.31
C SER A 43 11.08 4.57 -9.90
N VAL A 44 12.01 5.36 -9.37
CA VAL A 44 12.55 5.19 -8.01
C VAL A 44 11.45 5.37 -6.96
N ARG A 45 10.63 6.43 -7.07
CA ARG A 45 9.52 6.68 -6.15
C ARG A 45 8.48 5.56 -6.16
N THR A 46 8.19 5.02 -7.34
CA THR A 46 7.25 3.89 -7.51
C THR A 46 7.78 2.63 -6.84
N LYS A 47 9.05 2.28 -7.07
CA LYS A 47 9.71 1.13 -6.42
C LYS A 47 9.71 1.24 -4.89
N PHE A 48 10.02 2.43 -4.38
CA PHE A 48 9.98 2.69 -2.93
C PHE A 48 8.56 2.53 -2.36
N THR A 49 7.56 3.10 -3.03
CA THR A 49 6.15 2.99 -2.62
C THR A 49 5.68 1.55 -2.60
N LEU A 50 5.98 0.77 -3.65
CA LEU A 50 5.64 -0.65 -3.72
C LEU A 50 6.31 -1.45 -2.61
N SER A 51 7.58 -1.16 -2.30
CA SER A 51 8.29 -1.83 -1.21
C SER A 51 7.63 -1.56 0.15
N ARG A 52 7.22 -0.32 0.41
CA ARG A 52 6.46 0.03 1.62
C ARG A 52 5.10 -0.66 1.69
N MET A 53 4.37 -0.74 0.58
CA MET A 53 3.08 -1.44 0.55
C MET A 53 3.23 -2.93 0.88
N LYS A 54 4.28 -3.59 0.36
CA LYS A 54 4.57 -5.00 0.71
C LYS A 54 4.88 -5.17 2.19
N GLN A 55 5.68 -4.28 2.79
CA GLN A 55 5.96 -4.33 4.23
C GLN A 55 4.70 -4.13 5.06
N PHE A 56 3.82 -3.21 4.66
CA PHE A 56 2.55 -2.99 5.33
C PHE A 56 1.62 -4.22 5.24
N GLN A 57 1.58 -4.90 4.09
CA GLN A 57 0.82 -6.13 3.93
C GLN A 57 1.30 -7.23 4.89
N ILE A 58 2.62 -7.45 4.97
CA ILE A 58 3.22 -8.44 5.89
C ILE A 58 2.82 -8.11 7.34
N TYR A 59 2.96 -6.84 7.74
CA TYR A 59 2.57 -6.40 9.08
C TYR A 59 1.09 -6.68 9.40
N GLN A 60 0.18 -6.43 8.46
CA GLN A 60 -1.24 -6.70 8.64
C GLN A 60 -1.53 -8.21 8.74
N GLU A 61 -0.83 -9.03 7.95
CA GLU A 61 -0.93 -10.48 8.03
C GLU A 61 -0.48 -11.02 9.40
N ASP A 62 0.67 -10.54 9.89
CA ASP A 62 1.19 -10.92 11.21
C ASP A 62 0.23 -10.54 12.34
N ARG A 63 -0.36 -9.33 12.28
CA ARG A 63 -1.38 -8.91 13.25
C ARG A 63 -2.63 -9.80 13.22
N MET A 64 -3.11 -10.15 12.04
CA MET A 64 -4.27 -11.03 11.91
C MET A 64 -3.97 -12.44 12.43
N LYS A 65 -2.76 -12.96 12.20
CA LYS A 65 -2.31 -14.24 12.74
C LYS A 65 -2.27 -14.23 14.27
N SER A 66 -1.69 -13.18 14.86
CA SER A 66 -1.64 -13.00 16.31
C SER A 66 -3.05 -12.93 16.92
N LEU A 67 -3.95 -12.14 16.33
CA LEU A 67 -5.33 -12.02 16.80
C LEU A 67 -6.08 -13.35 16.80
N LYS A 68 -5.90 -14.17 15.75
CA LYS A 68 -6.49 -15.52 15.67
C LYS A 68 -6.00 -16.43 16.80
N VAL A 69 -4.71 -16.41 17.11
CA VAL A 69 -4.14 -17.18 18.23
C VAL A 69 -4.77 -16.72 19.55
N SER A 70 -4.81 -15.40 19.81
CA SER A 70 -5.39 -14.86 21.04
C SER A 70 -6.88 -15.21 21.20
N TYR A 71 -7.65 -15.20 20.11
CA TYR A 71 -9.05 -15.60 20.13
C TYR A 71 -9.21 -17.09 20.48
N HIS A 72 -8.41 -17.96 19.87
CA HIS A 72 -8.45 -19.39 20.15
C HIS A 72 -8.10 -19.72 21.61
N GLU A 73 -7.10 -19.05 22.19
CA GLU A 73 -6.76 -19.20 23.61
C GLU A 73 -7.88 -18.73 24.54
N HIS A 74 -8.61 -17.67 24.13
CA HIS A 74 -9.77 -17.20 24.88
C HIS A 74 -10.92 -18.21 24.84
N GLU A 75 -11.26 -18.75 23.67
CA GLU A 75 -12.27 -19.82 23.55
C GLU A 75 -11.92 -21.03 24.41
N LYS A 76 -10.66 -21.48 24.38
CA LYS A 76 -10.20 -22.60 25.20
C LYS A 76 -10.43 -22.34 26.69
N ARG A 77 -10.08 -21.15 27.19
CA ARG A 77 -10.31 -20.78 28.60
C ARG A 77 -11.80 -20.78 28.97
N ILE A 78 -12.67 -20.32 28.07
CA ILE A 78 -14.12 -20.37 28.29
C ILE A 78 -14.61 -21.82 28.39
N VAL A 79 -14.19 -22.69 27.46
CA VAL A 79 -14.56 -24.11 27.45
C VAL A 79 -14.06 -24.83 28.71
N ASP A 80 -12.81 -24.61 29.10
CA ASP A 80 -12.23 -25.20 30.30
C ASP A 80 -12.97 -24.73 31.56
N GLY A 81 -13.32 -23.44 31.63
CA GLY A 81 -14.14 -22.88 32.73
C GLY A 81 -15.54 -23.49 32.81
N MET A 82 -16.21 -23.69 31.68
CA MET A 82 -17.52 -24.36 31.64
C MET A 82 -17.43 -25.82 32.09
N ARG A 83 -16.37 -26.53 31.70
CA ARG A 83 -16.14 -27.93 32.10
C ARG A 83 -15.95 -28.07 33.61
N LEU A 84 -15.19 -27.16 34.22
CA LEU A 84 -15.00 -27.13 35.68
C LEU A 84 -16.32 -26.90 36.42
N ASN A 85 -17.14 -25.95 35.96
CA ASN A 85 -18.45 -25.66 36.56
C ASN A 85 -19.44 -26.83 36.46
N LEU A 86 -19.45 -27.56 35.34
CA LEU A 86 -20.31 -28.76 35.19
C LEU A 86 -19.84 -29.91 36.09
N THR A 87 -18.53 -30.07 36.24
CA THR A 87 -17.95 -31.12 37.10
C THR A 87 -18.27 -30.86 38.56
N SER A 88 -18.06 -29.63 39.04
CA SER A 88 -18.39 -29.23 40.42
C SER A 88 -19.88 -29.36 40.72
N SER A 89 -20.74 -28.98 39.77
CA SER A 89 -22.20 -29.13 39.92
C SER A 89 -22.62 -30.59 40.01
N SER A 90 -22.00 -31.47 39.22
CA SER A 90 -22.29 -32.91 39.23
C SER A 90 -21.81 -33.58 40.52
N GLU A 91 -20.65 -33.17 41.02
CA GLU A 91 -20.06 -33.71 42.25
C GLU A 91 -20.85 -33.25 43.49
N MET A 92 -21.32 -32.00 43.53
CA MET A 92 -22.28 -31.52 44.53
C MET A 92 -23.61 -32.29 44.51
N CYS A 93 -24.15 -32.55 43.31
CA CYS A 93 -25.39 -33.33 43.18
C CYS A 93 -25.23 -34.74 43.75
N ARG A 94 -24.06 -35.37 43.52
CA ARG A 94 -23.77 -36.72 44.03
C ARG A 94 -23.67 -36.75 45.55
N GLN A 95 -23.06 -35.74 46.18
CA GLN A 95 -22.96 -35.62 47.64
C GLN A 95 -24.29 -35.38 48.35
N HIS A 96 -25.30 -34.83 47.65
CA HIS A 96 -26.64 -34.59 48.19
C HIS A 96 -27.64 -35.72 47.90
N SER A 97 -27.26 -36.69 47.06
CA SER A 97 -28.08 -37.87 46.75
C SER A 97 -27.70 -39.12 47.55
N GLU A 98 -26.58 -39.08 48.27
CA GLU A 98 -26.15 -40.08 49.27
C GLU A 98 -26.58 -39.62 50.68
#